data_AF-A0A7J9YUA1-F1
#
_entry.id   AF-A0A7J9YUA1-F1
#
_cell.length_a   1.000
_cell.length_b   1.000
_cell.length_c   1.000
_cell.angle_alpha   90.00
_cell.angle_beta   90.00
_cell.angle_gamma   90.00
#
_symmetry.space_group_name_H-M   'P 1'
#
loop_
_entity.id
_entity.type
_entity.pdbx_description
1 polymer ?
#
loop_
_entity_poly.entity_id
_entity_poly.type
_entity_poly.pdbx_seq_one_letter_code
_entity_poly.pdbx_strand_id
1 'polypeptide(L)'
;MSQDSGQAQSGISSNGHRADDGKVRVAIVGVGNCANAFIQGVQYYKDADPADQVPGLMHVDLGGYHVRDIEFVAAFDIDSEKVGKDLSEAIWSGQNDTIKFAEVPSLGIEVKRGMTHDGLGKYLKQRITKAPGPTADIVGTLRETRADVLVCYLPVGSEAATKWYVEQALEAEVGFVNCLPVFIAREDYWDKRFAAAGLPIIGDDIKSQVGATIVHRQLARLFHDRGVHMARTSQLNVGGNMDFFNMLERERLDSKKESKTNAVTSIMGHDLPADDVHVGPSDYVPWLTDRKWAHIRMEGTSF
;
A
#
# COMPACT_ATOMS: atom_id res chain seq x y z
N MET A 1 34.36 -24.05 43.35
CA MET A 1 32.97 -23.54 43.34
C MET A 1 32.84 -22.69 42.09
N SER A 2 32.01 -23.17 41.18
CA SER A 2 31.83 -22.75 39.80
C SER A 2 31.33 -21.31 39.68
N GLN A 3 31.98 -20.53 38.83
CA GLN A 3 31.42 -19.31 38.28
C GLN A 3 30.47 -19.72 37.15
N ASP A 4 29.17 -19.55 37.38
CA ASP A 4 28.14 -19.79 36.38
C ASP A 4 27.79 -18.44 35.71
N SER A 5 28.09 -18.38 34.42
CA SER A 5 27.87 -17.25 33.53
C SER A 5 26.43 -17.26 33.03
N GLY A 6 25.55 -16.50 33.68
CA GLY A 6 24.20 -16.25 33.19
C GLY A 6 24.21 -15.25 32.03
N GLN A 7 24.49 -15.70 30.81
CA GLN A 7 24.11 -14.96 29.61
C GLN A 7 22.59 -14.87 29.56
N ALA A 8 22.07 -13.65 29.61
CA ALA A 8 20.67 -13.37 29.34
C ALA A 8 20.38 -13.78 27.88
N GLN A 9 19.67 -14.89 27.70
CA GLN A 9 19.09 -15.25 26.42
C GLN A 9 18.11 -14.15 26.02
N SER A 10 18.46 -13.36 25.02
CA SER A 10 17.52 -12.47 24.34
C SER A 10 16.44 -13.33 23.71
N GLY A 11 15.24 -13.32 24.30
CA GLY A 11 14.03 -13.95 23.77
C GLY A 11 13.50 -13.26 22.51
N ILE A 12 14.35 -13.11 21.50
CA ILE A 12 13.90 -12.83 20.14
C ILE A 12 13.34 -14.16 19.65
N SER A 13 12.02 -14.35 19.78
CA SER A 13 11.32 -15.32 18.97
C SER A 13 11.69 -15.03 17.52
N SER A 14 12.22 -16.03 16.79
CA SER A 14 12.52 -15.87 15.37
C SER A 14 11.20 -15.62 14.63
N ASN A 15 10.87 -14.36 14.38
CA ASN A 15 9.74 -14.01 13.52
C ASN A 15 10.13 -14.35 12.08
N GLY A 16 9.65 -15.49 11.62
CA GLY A 16 9.89 -15.99 10.26
C GLY A 16 11.23 -16.72 10.07
N HIS A 17 11.25 -17.61 9.10
CA HIS A 17 12.49 -18.18 8.57
C HIS A 17 13.08 -17.20 7.56
N ARG A 18 14.26 -16.65 7.86
CA ARG A 18 15.08 -15.99 6.84
C ARG A 18 15.36 -17.03 5.76
N ALA A 19 15.05 -16.70 4.51
CA ALA A 19 15.44 -17.56 3.40
C ALA A 19 16.97 -17.74 3.40
N ASP A 20 17.44 -18.98 3.29
CA ASP A 20 18.87 -19.32 3.38
C ASP A 20 19.72 -18.61 2.31
N ASP A 21 19.10 -18.15 1.22
CA ASP A 21 19.72 -17.42 0.11
C ASP A 21 19.77 -15.90 0.32
N GLY A 22 19.24 -15.39 1.44
CA GLY A 22 19.24 -13.98 1.79
C GLY A 22 18.26 -13.12 0.96
N LYS A 23 17.34 -13.74 0.21
CA LYS A 23 16.33 -13.03 -0.60
C LYS A 23 15.01 -12.84 0.13
N VAL A 24 14.23 -11.89 -0.38
CA VAL A 24 12.84 -11.66 -0.01
C VAL A 24 12.00 -11.81 -1.28
N ARG A 25 11.36 -12.96 -1.42
CA ARG A 25 10.53 -13.32 -2.57
C ARG A 25 9.15 -12.71 -2.43
N VAL A 26 8.85 -11.73 -3.27
CA VAL A 26 7.63 -10.93 -3.23
C VAL A 26 6.67 -11.35 -4.33
N ALA A 27 5.44 -11.64 -3.93
CA ALA A 27 4.31 -11.76 -4.82
C ALA A 27 3.45 -10.48 -4.76
N ILE A 28 2.87 -10.07 -5.89
CA ILE A 28 2.05 -8.85 -5.99
C ILE A 28 0.61 -9.18 -6.38
N VAL A 29 -0.35 -8.59 -5.68
CA VAL A 29 -1.76 -8.56 -6.08
C VAL A 29 -2.14 -7.15 -6.51
N GLY A 30 -2.60 -6.99 -7.75
CA GLY A 30 -2.92 -5.70 -8.34
C GLY A 30 -1.67 -5.01 -8.91
N VAL A 31 -1.46 -5.16 -10.21
CA VAL A 31 -0.31 -4.60 -10.93
C VAL A 31 -0.65 -3.18 -11.40
N GLY A 32 -0.98 -2.29 -10.45
CA GLY A 32 -1.31 -0.88 -10.69
C GLY A 32 -0.10 0.07 -10.66
N ASN A 33 -0.36 1.38 -10.59
CA ASN A 33 0.70 2.41 -10.44
C ASN A 33 1.60 2.18 -9.23
N CYS A 34 1.05 1.75 -8.09
CA CYS A 34 1.85 1.46 -6.89
C CYS A 34 2.82 0.29 -7.12
N ALA A 35 2.36 -0.80 -7.76
CA ALA A 35 3.22 -1.92 -8.12
C ALA A 35 4.30 -1.50 -9.12
N ASN A 36 3.94 -0.68 -10.13
CA ASN A 36 4.89 -0.14 -11.09
C ASN A 36 5.99 0.68 -10.37
N ALA A 37 5.61 1.68 -9.57
CA ALA A 37 6.57 2.49 -8.82
C ALA A 37 7.44 1.66 -7.87
N PHE A 38 6.88 0.62 -7.24
CA PHE A 38 7.64 -0.29 -6.38
C PHE A 38 8.69 -1.08 -7.17
N ILE A 39 8.31 -1.70 -8.29
CA ILE A 39 9.23 -2.47 -9.14
C ILE A 39 10.33 -1.58 -9.74
N GLN A 40 9.97 -0.38 -10.21
CA GLN A 40 10.93 0.62 -10.64
C GLN A 40 11.87 1.03 -9.50
N GLY A 41 11.34 1.25 -8.29
CA GLY A 41 12.11 1.62 -7.10
C GLY A 41 13.17 0.58 -6.72
N VAL A 42 12.81 -0.71 -6.78
CA VAL A 42 13.78 -1.82 -6.58
C VAL A 42 14.89 -1.74 -7.62
N GLN A 43 14.57 -1.54 -8.90
CA GLN A 43 15.59 -1.43 -9.94
C GLN A 43 16.44 -0.17 -9.81
N TYR A 44 15.84 0.96 -9.42
CA TYR A 44 16.51 2.24 -9.28
C TYR A 44 17.55 2.25 -8.17
N TYR A 45 17.24 1.61 -7.03
CA TYR A 45 18.09 1.58 -5.85
C TYR A 45 18.85 0.26 -5.65
N LYS A 46 18.85 -0.65 -6.64
CA LYS A 46 19.52 -1.95 -6.51
C LYS A 46 21.02 -1.84 -6.24
N ASP A 47 21.65 -0.78 -6.71
CA ASP A 47 23.10 -0.54 -6.59
C ASP A 47 23.46 0.56 -5.58
N ALA A 48 22.49 1.04 -4.79
CA ALA A 48 22.74 2.03 -3.75
C ALA A 48 23.75 1.52 -2.71
N ASP A 49 24.54 2.42 -2.12
CA ASP A 49 25.42 2.06 -1.01
C ASP A 49 24.56 1.86 0.26
N PRO A 50 24.72 0.76 1.02
CA PRO A 50 24.05 0.57 2.30
C PRO A 50 24.17 1.74 3.29
N ALA A 51 25.26 2.52 3.20
CA ALA A 51 25.51 3.68 4.04
C ALA A 51 24.80 4.97 3.56
N ASP A 52 24.27 4.98 2.33
CA ASP A 52 23.63 6.15 1.76
C ASP A 52 22.25 6.43 2.38
N GLN A 53 21.95 7.72 2.51
CA GLN A 53 20.58 8.18 2.73
C GLN A 53 19.94 8.50 1.38
N VAL A 54 19.13 7.57 0.86
CA VAL A 54 18.46 7.75 -0.42
C VAL A 54 17.04 8.31 -0.23
N PRO A 55 16.56 9.20 -1.13
CA PRO A 55 15.21 9.73 -1.05
C PRO A 55 14.14 8.63 -1.04
N GLY A 56 13.38 8.60 0.04
CA GLY A 56 12.18 7.79 0.16
C GLY A 56 12.33 6.42 0.79
N LEU A 57 13.55 6.03 1.17
CA LEU A 57 13.81 4.88 2.03
C LEU A 57 14.37 5.35 3.36
N MET A 58 13.95 4.71 4.46
CA MET A 58 14.58 4.95 5.76
C MET A 58 15.98 4.35 5.81
N HIS A 59 16.16 3.20 5.15
CA HIS A 59 17.41 2.45 5.09
C HIS A 59 17.52 1.78 3.72
N VAL A 60 18.72 1.78 3.14
CA VAL A 60 19.05 1.00 1.94
C VAL A 60 19.16 -0.49 2.30
N ASP A 61 19.74 -0.79 3.47
CA ASP A 61 19.77 -2.12 4.08
C ASP A 61 18.95 -2.10 5.37
N LEU A 62 17.89 -2.92 5.44
CA LEU A 62 17.06 -3.09 6.62
C LEU A 62 17.22 -4.51 7.18
N GLY A 63 17.92 -4.63 8.31
CA GLY A 63 18.06 -5.92 9.00
C GLY A 63 18.89 -6.95 8.24
N GLY A 64 19.79 -6.51 7.35
CA GLY A 64 20.60 -7.35 6.48
C GLY A 64 19.92 -7.70 5.15
N TYR A 65 18.83 -7.01 4.80
CA TYR A 65 18.17 -7.08 3.50
C TYR A 65 18.38 -5.76 2.76
N HIS A 66 19.18 -5.80 1.70
CA HIS A 66 19.33 -4.67 0.80
C HIS A 66 18.11 -4.57 -0.11
N VAL A 67 17.85 -3.40 -0.69
CA VAL A 67 16.82 -3.23 -1.75
C VAL A 67 16.94 -4.25 -2.89
N ARG A 68 18.17 -4.73 -3.18
CA ARG A 68 18.46 -5.68 -4.28
C ARG A 68 18.10 -7.13 -3.93
N ASP A 69 17.78 -7.38 -2.67
CA ASP A 69 17.39 -8.69 -2.19
C ASP A 69 15.88 -8.92 -2.33
N ILE A 70 15.13 -7.89 -2.72
CA ILE A 70 13.73 -8.03 -3.13
C ILE A 70 13.69 -8.69 -4.52
N GLU A 71 13.13 -9.88 -4.58
CA GLU A 71 12.93 -10.64 -5.81
C GLU A 71 11.44 -10.80 -6.06
N PHE A 72 10.95 -10.32 -7.20
CA PHE A 72 9.56 -10.58 -7.59
C PHE A 72 9.44 -12.01 -8.11
N VAL A 73 8.44 -12.76 -7.64
CA VAL A 73 8.28 -14.18 -8.02
C VAL A 73 6.90 -14.54 -8.57
N ALA A 74 5.88 -13.72 -8.28
CA ALA A 74 4.53 -13.91 -8.79
C ALA A 74 3.78 -12.58 -8.87
N ALA A 75 2.83 -12.49 -9.80
CA ALA A 75 1.95 -11.35 -9.90
C ALA A 75 0.54 -11.77 -10.33
N PHE A 76 -0.47 -11.10 -9.78
CA PHE A 76 -1.87 -11.38 -10.04
C PHE A 76 -2.63 -10.09 -10.39
N ASP A 77 -3.39 -10.12 -11.48
CA ASP A 77 -4.26 -9.03 -11.88
C ASP A 77 -5.58 -9.56 -12.47
N ILE A 78 -6.53 -8.66 -12.71
CA ILE A 78 -7.83 -8.96 -13.29
C ILE A 78 -8.03 -8.32 -14.66
N ASP A 79 -7.17 -7.39 -15.05
CA ASP A 79 -7.26 -6.67 -16.33
C ASP A 79 -6.78 -7.55 -17.48
N SER A 80 -7.60 -7.67 -18.53
CA SER A 80 -7.25 -8.36 -19.78
C SER A 80 -6.02 -7.77 -20.48
N GLU A 81 -5.70 -6.50 -20.22
CA GLU A 81 -4.51 -5.86 -20.78
C GLU A 81 -3.24 -6.21 -20.02
N LYS A 82 -3.33 -6.87 -18.85
CA LYS A 82 -2.19 -7.21 -17.98
C LYS A 82 -1.99 -8.72 -17.86
N VAL A 83 -3.08 -9.47 -17.68
CA VAL A 83 -3.03 -10.93 -17.52
C VAL A 83 -2.40 -11.58 -18.75
N GLY A 84 -1.44 -12.49 -18.53
CA GLY A 84 -0.69 -13.20 -19.57
C GLY A 84 0.55 -12.47 -20.08
N LYS A 85 0.81 -11.22 -19.65
CA LYS A 85 2.04 -10.50 -19.98
C LYS A 85 3.13 -10.74 -18.94
N ASP A 86 4.37 -10.51 -19.33
CA ASP A 86 5.47 -10.40 -18.37
C ASP A 86 5.22 -9.21 -17.42
N LEU A 87 5.59 -9.35 -16.16
CA LEU A 87 5.42 -8.32 -15.15
C LEU A 87 6.12 -7.00 -15.57
N SER A 88 7.27 -7.04 -16.25
CA SER A 88 7.94 -5.84 -16.75
C SER A 88 7.14 -5.09 -17.81
N GLU A 89 6.26 -5.77 -18.53
CA GLU A 89 5.36 -5.19 -19.54
C GLU A 89 4.01 -4.79 -18.93
N ALA A 90 3.50 -5.60 -18.01
CA ALA A 90 2.22 -5.38 -17.35
C ALA A 90 2.21 -4.09 -16.51
N ILE A 91 3.35 -3.72 -15.92
CA ILE A 91 3.48 -2.45 -15.19
C ILE A 91 3.23 -1.23 -16.09
N TRP A 92 3.42 -1.34 -17.40
CA TRP A 92 3.16 -0.28 -18.39
C TRP A 92 1.85 -0.48 -19.18
N SER A 93 1.06 -1.49 -18.81
CA SER A 93 -0.15 -1.87 -19.54
C SER A 93 -1.43 -1.31 -18.93
N GLY A 94 -2.45 -1.21 -19.76
CA GLY A 94 -3.78 -0.71 -19.40
C GLY A 94 -3.75 0.74 -18.93
N GLN A 95 -4.30 0.98 -17.76
CA GLN A 95 -4.47 2.34 -17.21
C GLN A 95 -3.34 2.76 -16.26
N ASN A 96 -2.18 2.09 -16.30
CA ASN A 96 -1.01 2.50 -15.53
C ASN A 96 -0.32 3.70 -16.21
N ASP A 97 -0.05 4.73 -15.44
CA ASP A 97 0.40 6.04 -15.93
C ASP A 97 1.32 6.78 -14.94
N THR A 98 1.98 6.03 -14.05
CA THR A 98 3.01 6.57 -13.16
C THR A 98 4.25 7.03 -13.92
N ILE A 99 5.05 7.89 -13.29
CA ILE A 99 6.28 8.41 -13.86
C ILE A 99 7.29 7.27 -14.11
N LYS A 100 7.97 7.33 -15.25
CA LYS A 100 9.11 6.45 -15.55
C LYS A 100 10.40 7.05 -15.02
N PHE A 101 11.04 6.36 -14.08
CA PHE A 101 12.31 6.77 -13.48
C PHE A 101 13.35 5.64 -13.43
N ALA A 102 12.99 4.42 -13.82
CA ALA A 102 13.92 3.31 -14.03
C ALA A 102 13.54 2.48 -15.25
N GLU A 103 14.54 1.85 -15.87
CA GLU A 103 14.31 0.78 -16.85
C GLU A 103 14.20 -0.55 -16.10
N VAL A 104 13.11 -1.27 -16.34
CA VAL A 104 12.85 -2.58 -15.74
C VAL A 104 13.12 -3.65 -16.80
N PRO A 105 14.12 -4.54 -16.61
CA PRO A 105 14.35 -5.64 -17.54
C PRO A 105 13.18 -6.63 -17.50
N SER A 106 13.08 -7.50 -18.52
CA SER A 106 12.14 -8.62 -18.47
C SER A 106 12.36 -9.45 -17.20
N LEU A 107 11.27 -9.74 -16.49
CA LEU A 107 11.33 -10.42 -15.21
C LEU A 107 11.10 -11.93 -15.33
N GLY A 108 10.55 -12.41 -16.46
CA GLY A 108 10.17 -13.80 -16.66
C GLY A 108 8.96 -14.22 -15.83
N ILE A 109 8.13 -13.26 -15.39
CA ILE A 109 7.02 -13.48 -14.47
C ILE A 109 5.73 -13.16 -15.21
N GLU A 110 5.00 -14.19 -15.61
CA GLU A 110 3.68 -14.01 -16.20
C GLU A 110 2.68 -13.51 -15.15
N VAL A 111 1.96 -12.44 -15.44
CA VAL A 111 0.85 -11.96 -14.60
C VAL A 111 -0.33 -12.91 -14.73
N LYS A 112 -0.63 -13.64 -13.65
CA LYS A 112 -1.70 -14.63 -13.62
C LYS A 112 -3.07 -13.99 -13.33
N ARG A 113 -4.13 -14.67 -13.75
CA ARG A 113 -5.52 -14.23 -13.52
C ARG A 113 -5.87 -14.34 -12.03
N GLY A 114 -5.97 -13.22 -11.32
CA GLY A 114 -6.32 -13.16 -9.90
C GLY A 114 -7.83 -13.30 -9.61
N MET A 115 -8.23 -13.31 -8.34
CA MET A 115 -9.65 -13.23 -7.98
C MET A 115 -10.18 -11.80 -8.14
N THR A 116 -11.40 -11.66 -8.70
CA THR A 116 -12.02 -10.34 -8.90
C THR A 116 -12.79 -9.84 -7.70
N HIS A 117 -13.71 -10.64 -7.14
CA HIS A 117 -14.66 -10.23 -6.10
C HIS A 117 -15.21 -8.80 -6.30
N ASP A 118 -15.11 -7.94 -5.28
CA ASP A 118 -15.51 -6.54 -5.24
C ASP A 118 -14.38 -5.58 -5.69
N GLY A 119 -13.28 -6.12 -6.23
CA GLY A 119 -12.12 -5.39 -6.73
C GLY A 119 -12.37 -4.50 -7.94
N LEU A 120 -13.49 -4.71 -8.64
CA LEU A 120 -13.85 -3.94 -9.83
C LEU A 120 -15.16 -3.16 -9.59
N GLY A 121 -15.01 -1.90 -9.14
CA GLY A 121 -16.11 -0.98 -8.88
C GLY A 121 -16.84 -0.47 -10.13
N LYS A 122 -17.91 0.29 -9.94
CA LYS A 122 -18.76 0.84 -11.01
C LYS A 122 -17.95 1.68 -12.00
N TYR A 123 -17.06 2.53 -11.50
CA TYR A 123 -16.23 3.37 -12.35
C TYR A 123 -15.13 2.56 -13.04
N LEU A 124 -14.41 1.71 -12.30
CA LEU A 124 -13.34 0.88 -12.88
C LEU A 124 -13.83 0.00 -14.04
N LYS A 125 -15.05 -0.56 -13.96
CA LYS A 125 -15.67 -1.33 -15.06
C LYS A 125 -15.80 -0.58 -16.39
N GLN A 126 -15.74 0.76 -16.38
CA GLN A 126 -15.84 1.59 -17.58
C GLN A 126 -14.50 1.77 -18.31
N ARG A 127 -13.39 1.35 -17.68
CA ARG A 127 -12.02 1.53 -18.18
C ARG A 127 -11.22 0.24 -18.21
N ILE A 128 -11.59 -0.74 -17.39
CA ILE A 128 -10.90 -2.02 -17.26
C ILE A 128 -11.82 -3.14 -17.74
N THR A 129 -11.32 -3.93 -18.68
CA THR A 129 -11.98 -5.15 -19.13
C THR A 129 -11.43 -6.32 -18.32
N LYS A 130 -12.32 -7.08 -17.68
CA LYS A 130 -11.93 -8.25 -16.89
C LYS A 130 -11.38 -9.34 -17.83
N ALA A 131 -10.18 -9.84 -17.54
CA ALA A 131 -9.56 -10.96 -18.22
C ALA A 131 -10.47 -12.21 -18.17
N PRO A 132 -10.60 -12.95 -19.29
CA PRO A 132 -11.37 -14.18 -19.34
C PRO A 132 -10.70 -15.30 -18.54
N GLY A 133 -11.44 -16.40 -18.34
CA GLY A 133 -10.92 -17.59 -17.65
C GLY A 133 -11.12 -17.59 -16.13
N PRO A 134 -10.80 -18.73 -15.49
CA PRO A 134 -10.90 -18.89 -14.04
C PRO A 134 -9.78 -18.15 -13.32
N THR A 135 -9.99 -17.90 -12.02
CA THR A 135 -8.88 -17.49 -11.12
C THR A 135 -7.81 -18.59 -11.11
N ALA A 136 -6.55 -18.18 -11.20
CA ALA A 136 -5.40 -19.08 -11.08
C ALA A 136 -5.31 -19.70 -9.67
N ASP A 137 -4.60 -20.81 -9.55
CA ASP A 137 -4.27 -21.41 -8.26
C ASP A 137 -3.28 -20.50 -7.51
N ILE A 138 -3.81 -19.63 -6.63
CA ILE A 138 -3.03 -18.65 -5.88
C ILE A 138 -2.13 -19.36 -4.87
N VAL A 139 -2.69 -20.28 -4.08
CA VAL A 139 -1.94 -21.03 -3.06
C VAL A 139 -0.85 -21.88 -3.69
N GLY A 140 -1.18 -22.62 -4.75
CA GLY A 140 -0.21 -23.41 -5.50
C GLY A 140 0.91 -22.54 -6.06
N THR A 141 0.57 -21.41 -6.71
CA THR A 141 1.58 -20.47 -7.24
C THR A 141 2.50 -19.93 -6.15
N LEU A 142 1.95 -19.48 -5.01
CA LEU A 142 2.75 -18.94 -3.92
C LEU A 142 3.72 -19.98 -3.33
N ARG A 143 3.27 -21.24 -3.18
CA ARG A 143 4.11 -22.35 -2.72
C ARG A 143 5.18 -22.73 -3.74
N GLU A 144 4.81 -22.87 -5.01
CA GLU A 144 5.73 -23.21 -6.11
C GLU A 144 6.85 -22.19 -6.26
N THR A 145 6.49 -20.91 -6.15
CA THR A 145 7.43 -19.78 -6.24
C THR A 145 8.15 -19.48 -4.94
N ARG A 146 7.81 -20.18 -3.85
CA ARG A 146 8.35 -19.98 -2.50
C ARG A 146 8.22 -18.52 -2.05
N ALA A 147 7.11 -17.87 -2.36
CA ALA A 147 6.90 -16.48 -1.97
C ALA A 147 7.00 -16.32 -0.45
N ASP A 148 7.76 -15.33 0.01
CA ASP A 148 7.89 -15.02 1.44
C ASP A 148 6.83 -14.00 1.87
N VAL A 149 6.46 -13.07 0.98
CA VAL A 149 5.50 -12.00 1.25
C VAL A 149 4.57 -11.75 0.05
N LEU A 150 3.28 -11.62 0.32
CA LEU A 150 2.25 -11.16 -0.62
C LEU A 150 1.91 -9.68 -0.35
N VAL A 151 2.18 -8.81 -1.33
CA VAL A 151 1.87 -7.38 -1.27
C VAL A 151 0.57 -7.09 -2.01
N CYS A 152 -0.41 -6.49 -1.32
CA CYS A 152 -1.74 -6.24 -1.85
C CYS A 152 -1.95 -4.76 -2.22
N TYR A 153 -2.12 -4.48 -3.52
CA TYR A 153 -2.41 -3.17 -4.11
C TYR A 153 -3.76 -3.15 -4.84
N LEU A 154 -4.75 -3.90 -4.34
CA LEU A 154 -6.10 -3.84 -4.84
C LEU A 154 -6.71 -2.42 -4.74
N PRO A 155 -7.77 -2.11 -5.53
CA PRO A 155 -8.44 -0.81 -5.42
C PRO A 155 -9.12 -0.58 -4.07
N VAL A 156 -9.28 0.68 -3.67
CA VAL A 156 -10.04 1.05 -2.45
C VAL A 156 -11.48 0.50 -2.51
N GLY A 157 -11.94 -0.04 -1.38
CA GLY A 157 -13.27 -0.65 -1.23
C GLY A 157 -13.33 -2.13 -1.63
N SER A 158 -12.19 -2.78 -1.89
CA SER A 158 -12.12 -4.20 -2.26
C SER A 158 -12.03 -5.10 -1.01
N GLU A 159 -13.04 -5.07 -0.15
CA GLU A 159 -13.02 -5.75 1.16
C GLU A 159 -13.05 -7.28 1.01
N ALA A 160 -14.00 -7.81 0.25
CA ALA A 160 -14.14 -9.25 0.04
C ALA A 160 -12.92 -9.81 -0.70
N ALA A 161 -12.42 -9.10 -1.71
CA ALA A 161 -11.20 -9.48 -2.41
C ALA A 161 -9.99 -9.52 -1.48
N THR A 162 -9.79 -8.47 -0.66
CA THR A 162 -8.63 -8.39 0.26
C THR A 162 -8.69 -9.51 1.29
N LYS A 163 -9.83 -9.72 1.95
CA LYS A 163 -10.02 -10.81 2.92
C LYS A 163 -9.80 -12.18 2.27
N TRP A 164 -10.25 -12.38 1.04
CA TRP A 164 -10.00 -13.61 0.29
C TRP A 164 -8.50 -13.85 0.05
N TYR A 165 -7.75 -12.83 -0.40
CA TYR A 165 -6.29 -12.96 -0.57
C TYR A 165 -5.54 -13.16 0.75
N VAL A 166 -6.02 -12.60 1.85
CA VAL A 166 -5.47 -12.86 3.19
C VAL A 166 -5.61 -14.34 3.56
N GLU A 167 -6.77 -14.95 3.28
CA GLU A 167 -6.96 -16.40 3.47
C GLU A 167 -5.99 -17.20 2.58
N GLN A 168 -5.79 -16.81 1.32
CA GLN A 168 -4.85 -17.49 0.43
C GLN A 168 -3.40 -17.39 0.92
N ALA A 169 -3.00 -16.24 1.47
CA ALA A 169 -1.66 -16.05 2.03
C ALA A 169 -1.45 -16.91 3.29
N LEU A 170 -2.44 -16.96 4.19
CA LEU A 170 -2.41 -17.82 5.37
C LEU A 170 -2.31 -19.31 4.98
N GLU A 171 -3.11 -19.74 3.99
CA GLU A 171 -3.08 -21.12 3.52
C GLU A 171 -1.74 -21.47 2.85
N ALA A 172 -1.14 -20.52 2.13
CA ALA A 172 0.16 -20.70 1.50
C ALA A 172 1.36 -20.53 2.46
N GLU A 173 1.11 -20.19 3.73
CA GLU A 173 2.13 -19.87 4.74
C GLU A 173 3.04 -18.68 4.34
N VAL A 174 2.43 -17.62 3.78
CA VAL A 174 3.11 -16.43 3.26
C VAL A 174 2.74 -15.19 4.09
N GLY A 175 3.73 -14.34 4.39
CA GLY A 175 3.50 -13.06 5.05
C GLY A 175 2.64 -12.11 4.20
N PHE A 176 1.96 -11.14 4.81
CA PHE A 176 1.04 -10.26 4.08
C PHE A 176 1.32 -8.78 4.33
N VAL A 177 1.35 -7.99 3.25
CA VAL A 177 1.43 -6.52 3.31
C VAL A 177 0.18 -5.92 2.70
N ASN A 178 -0.68 -5.36 3.55
CA ASN A 178 -1.93 -4.72 3.15
C ASN A 178 -1.71 -3.22 2.91
N CYS A 179 -1.69 -2.81 1.63
CA CYS A 179 -1.54 -1.40 1.28
C CYS A 179 -2.88 -0.65 1.20
N LEU A 180 -4.01 -1.33 1.39
CA LEU A 180 -5.35 -0.74 1.31
C LEU A 180 -5.86 -0.27 2.68
N PRO A 181 -6.80 0.69 2.72
CA PRO A 181 -7.55 1.05 3.92
C PRO A 181 -8.68 0.05 4.24
N VAL A 182 -8.47 -1.24 3.97
CA VAL A 182 -9.34 -2.33 4.45
C VAL A 182 -8.75 -2.81 5.76
N PHE A 183 -9.55 -2.92 6.81
CA PHE A 183 -9.04 -3.34 8.13
C PHE A 183 -8.74 -4.84 8.13
N ILE A 184 -7.46 -5.18 8.31
CA ILE A 184 -6.95 -6.54 8.42
C ILE A 184 -5.97 -6.59 9.58
N ALA A 185 -4.79 -5.96 9.45
CA ALA A 185 -3.72 -6.06 10.43
C ALA A 185 -4.10 -5.46 11.79
N ARG A 186 -5.01 -4.47 11.79
CA ARG A 186 -5.51 -3.87 13.03
C ARG A 186 -6.66 -4.65 13.69
N GLU A 187 -7.20 -5.67 13.04
CA GLU A 187 -8.29 -6.47 13.58
C GLU A 187 -7.71 -7.68 14.34
N ASP A 188 -8.07 -7.81 15.61
CA ASP A 188 -7.65 -8.93 16.48
C ASP A 188 -7.86 -10.31 15.85
N TYR A 189 -8.88 -10.48 15.00
CA TYR A 189 -9.18 -11.75 14.35
C TYR A 189 -8.06 -12.18 13.40
N TRP A 190 -7.62 -11.28 12.51
CA TRP A 190 -6.57 -11.60 11.54
C TRP A 190 -5.20 -11.65 12.21
N ASP A 191 -4.89 -10.68 13.07
CA ASP A 191 -3.62 -10.61 13.80
C ASP A 191 -3.34 -11.93 14.55
N LYS A 192 -4.33 -12.46 15.28
CA LYS A 192 -4.18 -13.75 15.99
C LYS A 192 -3.96 -14.94 15.06
N ARG A 193 -4.53 -14.93 13.85
CA ARG A 193 -4.33 -16.00 12.88
C ARG A 193 -2.93 -15.98 12.26
N PHE A 194 -2.41 -14.81 11.92
CA PHE A 194 -1.04 -14.66 11.45
C PHE A 194 -0.04 -15.05 12.55
N ALA A 195 -0.26 -14.60 13.79
CA ALA A 195 0.57 -14.97 14.93
C ALA A 195 0.56 -16.49 15.19
N ALA A 196 -0.61 -17.14 15.13
CA ALA A 196 -0.73 -18.59 15.29
C ALA A 196 -0.03 -19.39 14.18
N ALA A 197 0.04 -18.84 12.97
CA ALA A 197 0.78 -19.42 11.84
C ALA A 197 2.28 -19.07 11.87
N GLY A 198 2.74 -18.22 12.78
CA GLY A 198 4.12 -17.73 12.82
C GLY A 198 4.48 -16.80 11.66
N LEU A 199 3.49 -16.16 11.04
CA LEU A 199 3.63 -15.32 9.85
C LEU A 199 3.51 -13.83 10.19
N PRO A 200 4.26 -12.96 9.50
CA PRO A 200 4.10 -11.51 9.66
C PRO A 200 2.91 -10.98 8.86
N ILE A 201 2.24 -9.98 9.42
CA ILE A 201 1.30 -9.11 8.71
C ILE A 201 1.66 -7.64 8.95
N ILE A 202 1.68 -6.85 7.88
CA ILE A 202 1.91 -5.40 7.92
C ILE A 202 0.73 -4.70 7.25
N GLY A 203 0.13 -3.75 7.95
CA GLY A 203 -1.04 -3.00 7.48
C GLY A 203 -1.63 -2.14 8.59
N ASP A 204 -2.71 -1.41 8.36
CA ASP A 204 -3.41 -1.22 7.08
C ASP A 204 -3.12 0.19 6.54
N ASP A 205 -3.42 0.42 5.24
CA ASP A 205 -3.26 1.70 4.52
C ASP A 205 -1.80 2.22 4.48
N ILE A 206 -1.11 1.93 3.37
CA ILE A 206 0.28 2.38 3.20
C ILE A 206 0.37 3.92 3.23
N LYS A 207 1.36 4.44 3.95
CA LYS A 207 1.56 5.88 4.09
C LYS A 207 2.39 6.43 2.94
N SER A 208 1.91 7.51 2.31
CA SER A 208 2.76 8.38 1.50
C SER A 208 3.76 9.13 2.41
N GLN A 209 4.97 9.37 1.92
CA GLN A 209 6.01 10.12 2.67
C GLN A 209 5.52 11.52 3.04
N VAL A 210 5.13 12.32 2.05
CA VAL A 210 4.62 13.69 2.22
C VAL A 210 3.29 13.83 1.48
N GLY A 211 2.22 13.35 2.12
CA GLY A 211 0.85 13.47 1.61
C GLY A 211 0.13 14.73 2.12
N ALA A 212 -1.00 15.06 1.49
CA ALA A 212 -1.85 16.17 1.91
C ALA A 212 -2.28 16.09 3.39
N THR A 213 -2.61 14.89 3.89
CA THR A 213 -3.05 14.69 5.28
C THR A 213 -1.97 15.02 6.30
N ILE A 214 -0.70 14.61 6.07
CA ILE A 214 0.37 14.90 7.03
C ILE A 214 0.71 16.40 7.02
N VAL A 215 0.73 17.04 5.85
CA VAL A 215 0.95 18.49 5.75
C VAL A 215 -0.16 19.26 6.45
N HIS A 216 -1.43 18.94 6.17
CA HIS A 216 -2.58 19.57 6.80
C HIS A 216 -2.54 19.40 8.32
N ARG A 217 -2.24 18.19 8.80
CA ARG A 217 -2.09 17.93 10.24
C ARG A 217 -0.99 18.78 10.87
N GLN A 218 0.17 18.93 10.24
CA GLN A 218 1.23 19.78 10.79
C GLN A 218 0.81 21.26 10.85
N LEU A 219 0.13 21.77 9.83
CA LEU A 219 -0.40 23.15 9.83
C LEU A 219 -1.47 23.35 10.90
N ALA A 220 -2.39 22.38 11.06
CA ALA A 220 -3.42 22.42 12.08
C ALA A 220 -2.84 22.41 13.49
N ARG A 221 -1.78 21.63 13.71
CA ARG A 221 -1.07 21.63 14.98
C ARG A 221 -0.38 22.95 15.25
N LEU A 222 0.22 23.57 14.23
CA LEU A 222 0.83 24.89 14.36
C LEU A 222 -0.19 25.95 14.80
N PHE A 223 -1.42 25.92 14.26
CA PHE A 223 -2.49 26.84 14.70
C PHE A 223 -2.75 26.69 16.20
N HIS A 224 -2.95 25.45 16.65
CA HIS A 224 -3.16 25.12 18.05
C HIS A 224 -1.99 25.58 18.93
N ASP A 225 -0.76 25.21 18.58
CA ASP A 225 0.45 25.51 19.36
C ASP A 225 0.75 27.03 19.44
N ARG A 226 0.22 27.83 18.50
CA ARG A 226 0.37 29.29 18.47
C ARG A 226 -0.85 30.05 19.00
N GLY A 227 -1.85 29.35 19.55
CA GLY A 227 -3.06 29.95 20.10
C GLY A 227 -3.98 30.57 19.04
N VAL A 228 -3.85 30.16 17.78
CA VAL A 228 -4.78 30.56 16.71
C VAL A 228 -5.98 29.61 16.75
N HIS A 229 -7.17 30.16 16.99
CA HIS A 229 -8.39 29.36 17.01
C HIS A 229 -8.81 29.06 15.58
N MET A 230 -8.71 27.79 15.16
CA MET A 230 -9.19 27.38 13.85
C MET A 230 -10.71 27.42 13.83
N ALA A 231 -11.28 28.00 12.78
CA ALA A 231 -12.73 28.13 12.59
C ALA A 231 -13.24 27.21 11.49
N ARG A 232 -12.50 27.09 10.38
CA ARG A 232 -12.89 26.28 9.21
C ARG A 232 -11.67 25.69 8.53
N THR A 233 -11.84 24.53 7.92
CA THR A 233 -10.78 23.95 7.08
C THR A 233 -11.31 23.11 5.92
N SER A 234 -10.58 23.13 4.80
CA SER A 234 -10.81 22.23 3.68
C SER A 234 -9.51 21.67 3.10
N GLN A 235 -9.59 20.44 2.61
CA GLN A 235 -8.54 19.74 1.88
C GLN A 235 -9.16 19.06 0.66
N LEU A 236 -9.01 19.70 -0.49
CA LEU A 236 -9.47 19.21 -1.78
C LEU A 236 -8.34 18.45 -2.46
N ASN A 237 -8.58 17.23 -2.90
CA ASN A 237 -7.58 16.40 -3.57
C ASN A 237 -8.04 16.05 -4.98
N VAL A 238 -7.25 16.34 -6.00
CA VAL A 238 -7.49 15.92 -7.39
C VAL A 238 -6.32 15.08 -7.89
N GLY A 239 -6.60 14.12 -8.77
CA GLY A 239 -5.59 13.25 -9.39
C GLY A 239 -6.11 12.62 -10.68
N GLY A 240 -5.22 12.05 -11.48
CA GLY A 240 -5.53 11.56 -12.83
C GLY A 240 -5.43 10.05 -13.02
N ASN A 241 -5.13 9.29 -11.97
CA ASN A 241 -4.97 7.84 -12.05
C ASN A 241 -6.26 7.08 -11.71
N MET A 242 -6.21 5.75 -11.87
CA MET A 242 -7.36 4.88 -11.58
C MET A 242 -7.72 4.78 -10.10
N ASP A 243 -6.82 5.08 -9.16
CA ASP A 243 -7.19 5.18 -7.73
C ASP A 243 -8.14 6.37 -7.53
N PHE A 244 -7.79 7.56 -8.06
CA PHE A 244 -8.67 8.72 -8.04
C PHE A 244 -9.98 8.49 -8.81
N PHE A 245 -9.93 7.80 -9.94
CA PHE A 245 -11.14 7.46 -10.70
C PHE A 245 -12.06 6.51 -9.92
N ASN A 246 -11.49 5.50 -9.24
CA ASN A 246 -12.23 4.61 -8.34
C ASN A 246 -12.85 5.37 -7.17
N MET A 247 -12.14 6.37 -6.63
CA MET A 247 -12.60 7.23 -5.54
C MET A 247 -13.70 8.22 -5.96
N LEU A 248 -14.10 8.30 -7.24
CA LEU A 248 -15.35 8.99 -7.61
C LEU A 248 -16.59 8.24 -7.08
N GLU A 249 -16.46 6.94 -6.81
CA GLU A 249 -17.49 6.11 -6.19
C GLU A 249 -17.55 6.39 -4.69
N ARG A 250 -18.37 7.39 -4.30
CA ARG A 250 -18.47 7.84 -2.89
C ARG A 250 -18.83 6.71 -1.92
N GLU A 251 -19.62 5.74 -2.33
CA GLU A 251 -20.01 4.56 -1.52
C GLU A 251 -18.81 3.72 -1.08
N ARG A 252 -17.67 3.79 -1.80
CA ARG A 252 -16.43 3.08 -1.44
C ARG A 252 -15.53 3.85 -0.47
N LEU A 253 -15.94 5.05 -0.03
CA LEU A 253 -15.07 6.01 0.67
C LEU A 253 -15.42 6.28 2.12
N ASP A 254 -16.51 5.73 2.65
CA ASP A 254 -17.03 6.10 3.97
C ASP A 254 -15.95 5.98 5.06
N SER A 255 -15.25 4.84 5.13
CA SER A 255 -14.14 4.62 6.07
C SER A 255 -12.96 5.58 5.86
N LYS A 256 -12.64 5.92 4.61
CA LYS A 256 -11.50 6.80 4.26
C LYS A 256 -11.79 8.27 4.56
N LYS A 257 -13.05 8.70 4.44
CA LYS A 257 -13.48 10.07 4.78
C LYS A 257 -13.40 10.31 6.28
N GLU A 258 -13.92 9.37 7.08
CA GLU A 258 -13.85 9.43 8.55
C GLU A 258 -12.40 9.44 9.04
N SER A 259 -11.59 8.48 8.60
CA SER A 259 -10.18 8.37 8.99
C SER A 259 -9.39 9.67 8.70
N LYS A 260 -9.59 10.28 7.51
CA LYS A 260 -8.89 11.51 7.13
C LYS A 260 -9.36 12.74 7.91
N THR A 261 -10.66 12.82 8.19
CA THR A 261 -11.23 13.92 8.98
C THR A 261 -10.66 13.87 10.39
N ASN A 262 -10.71 12.70 11.03
CA ASN A 262 -10.18 12.48 12.37
C ASN A 262 -8.67 12.73 12.47
N ALA A 263 -7.90 12.40 11.44
CA ALA A 263 -6.46 12.64 11.41
C ALA A 263 -6.08 14.14 11.49
N VAL A 264 -6.97 15.03 11.03
CA VAL A 264 -6.77 16.48 11.10
C VAL A 264 -7.41 17.07 12.35
N THR A 265 -8.63 16.65 12.70
CA THR A 265 -9.38 17.30 13.78
C THR A 265 -8.87 16.94 15.17
N SER A 266 -8.38 15.71 15.37
CA SER A 266 -7.93 15.20 16.68
C SER A 266 -6.77 15.96 17.32
N ILE A 267 -6.03 16.76 16.55
CA ILE A 267 -4.85 17.50 17.00
C ILE A 267 -5.11 19.00 17.22
N MET A 268 -6.34 19.49 16.99
CA MET A 268 -6.68 20.92 17.07
C MET A 268 -6.96 21.39 18.51
N GLY A 269 -7.03 20.44 19.46
CA GLY A 269 -7.34 20.69 20.87
C GLY A 269 -8.77 21.17 21.16
N HIS A 270 -9.64 21.18 20.14
CA HIS A 270 -11.07 21.45 20.24
C HIS A 270 -11.78 20.82 19.04
N ASP A 271 -13.11 20.67 19.15
CA ASP A 271 -13.94 20.13 18.07
C ASP A 271 -14.45 21.23 17.15
N LEU A 272 -14.43 20.97 15.85
CA LEU A 272 -15.10 21.79 14.84
C LEU A 272 -16.45 21.18 14.45
N PRO A 273 -17.48 21.98 14.17
CA PRO A 273 -18.70 21.49 13.55
C PRO A 273 -18.40 20.72 12.25
N ALA A 274 -19.17 19.67 11.97
CA ALA A 274 -18.95 18.84 10.79
C ALA A 274 -19.02 19.62 9.47
N ASP A 275 -19.85 20.67 9.40
CA ASP A 275 -20.01 21.53 8.22
C ASP A 275 -18.84 22.50 8.01
N ASP A 276 -17.99 22.70 9.03
CA ASP A 276 -16.79 23.55 8.97
C ASP A 276 -15.53 22.78 8.55
N VAL A 277 -15.64 21.46 8.31
CA VAL A 277 -14.54 20.59 7.92
C VAL A 277 -14.86 19.84 6.63
N HIS A 278 -14.05 20.05 5.60
CA HIS A 278 -14.20 19.34 4.32
C HIS A 278 -12.92 18.64 3.89
N VAL A 279 -12.82 17.33 4.07
CA VAL A 279 -11.63 16.53 3.69
C VAL A 279 -12.05 15.33 2.85
N GLY A 280 -11.47 15.19 1.65
CA GLY A 280 -11.75 14.04 0.80
C GLY A 280 -11.13 14.12 -0.59
N PRO A 281 -11.22 13.03 -1.39
CA PRO A 281 -11.06 13.14 -2.83
C PRO A 281 -12.13 14.08 -3.39
N SER A 282 -11.71 14.94 -4.30
CA SER A 282 -12.56 15.98 -4.87
C SER A 282 -12.95 15.64 -6.29
N ASP A 283 -11.98 15.29 -7.14
CA ASP A 283 -12.26 15.05 -8.55
C ASP A 283 -11.17 14.22 -9.25
N TYR A 284 -11.48 13.78 -10.45
CA TYR A 284 -10.60 13.09 -11.39
C TYR A 284 -10.23 14.01 -12.55
N VAL A 285 -8.93 14.27 -12.71
CA VAL A 285 -8.40 15.17 -13.75
C VAL A 285 -7.41 14.37 -14.61
N PRO A 286 -7.85 13.82 -15.76
CA PRO A 286 -7.09 12.77 -16.47
C PRO A 286 -5.64 13.16 -16.84
N TRP A 287 -5.41 14.41 -17.23
CA TRP A 287 -4.08 14.86 -17.66
C TRP A 287 -3.07 14.95 -16.50
N LEU A 288 -3.50 14.84 -15.24
CA LEU A 288 -2.60 14.74 -14.10
C LEU A 288 -1.87 13.39 -14.04
N THR A 289 -2.39 12.35 -14.70
CA THR A 289 -1.90 10.97 -14.57
C THR A 289 -1.74 10.58 -13.09
N ASP A 290 -0.64 9.92 -12.70
CA ASP A 290 -0.35 9.56 -11.31
C ASP A 290 0.01 10.74 -10.38
N ARG A 291 -0.05 11.98 -10.87
CA ARG A 291 0.16 13.15 -10.00
C ARG A 291 -1.11 13.47 -9.23
N LYS A 292 -0.90 13.86 -7.98
CA LYS A 292 -1.95 14.32 -7.06
C LYS A 292 -1.71 15.76 -6.66
N TRP A 293 -2.72 16.59 -6.80
CA TRP A 293 -2.71 17.97 -6.28
C TRP A 293 -3.64 18.07 -5.08
N ALA A 294 -3.21 18.84 -4.08
CA ALA A 294 -3.97 19.09 -2.88
C ALA A 294 -4.07 20.59 -2.64
N HIS A 295 -5.31 21.09 -2.50
CA HIS A 295 -5.59 22.46 -2.10
C HIS A 295 -6.07 22.45 -0.66
N ILE A 296 -5.29 23.07 0.22
CA ILE A 296 -5.60 23.18 1.65
C ILE A 296 -5.97 24.63 1.93
N ARG A 297 -7.13 24.85 2.57
CA ARG A 297 -7.54 26.16 3.09
C ARG A 297 -7.83 25.99 4.58
N MET A 298 -7.23 26.84 5.39
CA MET A 298 -7.50 26.90 6.82
C MET A 298 -7.83 28.33 7.19
N GLU A 299 -8.90 28.51 7.95
CA GLU A 299 -9.34 29.80 8.47
C GLU A 299 -9.27 29.75 9.98
N GLY A 300 -8.70 30.80 10.59
CA GLY A 300 -8.65 30.91 12.03
C GLY A 300 -8.63 32.36 12.48
N THR A 301 -8.92 32.56 13.76
CA THR A 301 -8.96 33.86 14.42
C THR A 301 -7.74 34.01 15.32
N SER A 302 -7.06 35.16 15.20
CA SER A 302 -5.96 35.60 16.06
C SER A 302 -6.37 36.87 16.83
N PHE A 303 -5.39 37.60 17.41
CA PHE A 303 -5.61 38.88 18.10
C PHE A 303 -6.20 39.96 17.18
#